data_AF-A0A6F8XF77-F1
#
_entry.id   AF-A0A6F8XF77-F1
#
_cell.length_a   1.000
_cell.length_b   1.000
_cell.length_c   1.000
_cell.angle_alpha   90.00
_cell.angle_beta   90.00
_cell.angle_gamma   90.00
#
_symmetry.space_group_name_H-M   'P 1'
#
loop_
_entity.id
_entity.type
_entity.pdbx_description
1 polymer ?
#
loop_
_entity_poly.entity_id
_entity_poly.type
_entity_poly.pdbx_seq_one_letter_code
_entity_poly.pdbx_strand_id
1 'polypeptide(L)'
;MRRKQPFALVTVASFTSLGLLLATPLWAWDGVVEKQTFEMESFTTQGGETIPNVTIGWEAYGELNEARDNAILITHFFSGTSHAAGRYGADGEPPTDGLKEALKLVTLNANHWQWANEAFNRDWADDARDPSQDITARYAIEQTLDDIAAARAALSDANHLLYLVRANQTFMAGYGDSLEAGLAAIEAPTLMLYSENDLVFAPEGVRRTAELIEADGTEVTLETLEGNRGHLDGVVAIEQASDTLRAFLE
;
A
#
# COMPACT_ATOMS: atom_id res chain seq x y z
N MET A 1 -4.62 -5.15 67.27
CA MET A 1 -4.50 -4.58 65.91
C MET A 1 -3.64 -5.50 65.06
N ARG A 2 -4.25 -6.42 64.31
CA ARG A 2 -3.59 -7.25 63.29
C ARG A 2 -3.95 -6.66 61.92
N ARG A 3 -2.96 -6.17 61.18
CA ARG A 3 -3.16 -5.68 59.80
C ARG A 3 -3.17 -6.89 58.86
N LYS A 4 -4.22 -6.96 58.04
CA LYS A 4 -4.45 -7.94 56.99
C LYS A 4 -3.43 -7.74 55.85
N GLN A 5 -2.85 -8.83 55.35
CA GLN A 5 -2.22 -8.84 54.02
C GLN A 5 -3.29 -9.10 52.95
N PRO A 6 -3.21 -8.45 51.77
CA PRO A 6 -4.04 -8.84 50.64
C PRO A 6 -3.41 -10.03 49.91
N PHE A 7 -4.27 -10.98 49.55
CA PHE A 7 -4.00 -12.07 48.62
C PHE A 7 -3.63 -11.50 47.24
N ALA A 8 -2.48 -11.88 46.71
CA ALA A 8 -2.17 -11.77 45.29
C ALA A 8 -2.35 -13.16 44.68
N LEU A 9 -3.34 -13.29 43.80
CA LEU A 9 -3.57 -14.46 42.96
C LEU A 9 -2.45 -14.51 41.92
N VAL A 10 -1.47 -15.40 42.12
CA VAL A 10 -0.43 -15.72 41.13
C VAL A 10 -0.97 -16.84 40.27
N THR A 11 -1.37 -16.52 39.03
CA THR A 11 -1.65 -17.52 38.00
C THR A 11 -0.34 -17.96 37.36
N VAL A 12 -0.14 -19.27 37.31
CA VAL A 12 1.06 -19.95 36.81
C VAL A 12 1.02 -20.05 35.27
N ALA A 13 2.11 -19.56 34.67
CA ALA A 13 2.83 -19.98 33.46
C ALA A 13 2.12 -20.69 32.29
N SER A 14 2.47 -20.25 31.07
CA SER A 14 3.06 -21.18 30.08
C SER A 14 4.02 -20.44 29.13
N PHE A 15 5.14 -21.10 28.90
CA PHE A 15 6.31 -20.66 28.15
C PHE A 15 5.97 -20.38 26.68
N THR A 16 6.28 -19.18 26.20
CA THR A 16 6.56 -18.97 24.78
C THR A 16 8.05 -18.74 24.64
N SER A 17 8.72 -19.74 24.07
CA SER A 17 10.09 -19.66 23.62
C SER A 17 10.22 -18.54 22.58
N LEU A 18 10.60 -17.36 23.06
CA LEU A 18 11.07 -16.25 22.26
C LEU A 18 12.42 -16.65 21.65
N GLY A 19 12.35 -17.31 20.49
CA GLY A 19 13.46 -17.36 19.56
C GLY A 19 13.74 -15.92 19.13
N LEU A 20 14.71 -15.31 19.80
CA LEU A 20 15.23 -13.99 19.46
C LEU A 20 15.94 -14.10 18.10
N LEU A 21 15.17 -14.13 17.01
CA LEU A 21 15.64 -13.62 15.73
C LEU A 21 15.86 -12.13 15.97
N LEU A 22 17.11 -11.77 16.22
CA LEU A 22 17.59 -10.43 15.96
C LEU A 22 17.38 -10.19 14.46
N ALA A 23 16.16 -9.82 14.08
CA ALA A 23 15.94 -9.05 12.87
C ALA A 23 16.72 -7.77 13.13
N THR A 24 17.96 -7.73 12.64
CA THR A 24 18.61 -6.46 12.38
C THR A 24 17.57 -5.65 11.63
N PRO A 25 17.15 -4.47 12.11
CA PRO A 25 16.31 -3.61 11.29
C PRO A 25 17.07 -3.48 9.98
N LEU A 26 16.49 -4.03 8.90
CA LEU A 26 17.08 -3.90 7.58
C LEU A 26 16.85 -2.42 7.26
N TRP A 27 17.80 -1.57 7.63
CA TRP A 27 17.68 -0.14 7.37
C TRP A 27 17.54 -0.03 5.86
N ALA A 28 16.48 0.66 5.44
CA ALA A 28 16.36 1.27 4.14
C ALA A 28 17.75 1.78 3.69
N TRP A 29 18.18 1.46 2.46
CA TRP A 29 19.44 2.01 1.96
C TRP A 29 19.33 3.54 1.95
N ASP A 30 20.15 4.19 2.78
CA ASP A 30 20.18 5.64 2.99
C ASP A 30 21.50 6.26 2.52
N GLY A 31 22.27 5.49 1.73
CA GLY A 31 23.54 5.94 1.20
C GLY A 31 23.39 7.00 0.11
N VAL A 32 24.49 7.65 -0.22
CA VAL A 32 24.56 8.55 -1.38
C VAL A 32 24.40 7.75 -2.67
N VAL A 33 23.52 8.23 -3.55
CA VAL A 33 23.23 7.61 -4.85
C VAL A 33 23.49 8.64 -5.93
N GLU A 34 24.02 8.18 -7.06
CA GLU A 34 24.27 9.00 -8.23
C GLU A 34 23.28 8.62 -9.34
N LYS A 35 22.59 9.62 -9.90
CA LYS A 35 21.68 9.42 -11.03
C LYS A 35 22.50 9.21 -12.29
N GLN A 36 22.26 8.09 -12.96
CA GLN A 36 22.88 7.76 -14.22
C GLN A 36 21.87 7.90 -15.36
N THR A 37 22.37 8.07 -16.57
CA THR A 37 21.55 8.13 -17.79
C THR A 37 22.01 7.06 -18.77
N PHE A 38 21.04 6.51 -19.49
CA PHE A 38 21.25 5.68 -20.66
C PHE A 38 20.57 6.36 -21.84
N GLU A 39 21.32 6.65 -22.89
CA GLU A 39 20.81 7.28 -24.10
C GLU A 39 20.65 6.24 -25.20
N MET A 40 19.52 6.32 -25.90
CA MET A 40 19.22 5.47 -27.04
C MET A 40 18.76 6.33 -28.21
N GLU A 41 19.35 6.10 -29.38
CA GLU A 41 19.07 6.91 -30.58
C GLU A 41 17.59 6.85 -31.00
N SER A 42 16.92 5.73 -30.73
CA SER A 42 15.55 5.49 -31.17
C SER A 42 14.86 4.41 -30.32
N PHE A 43 13.62 4.67 -29.91
CA PHE A 43 12.71 3.70 -29.28
C PHE A 43 11.45 3.54 -30.11
N THR A 44 11.19 2.34 -30.63
CA THR A 44 9.91 2.02 -31.27
C THR A 44 8.92 1.55 -30.22
N THR A 45 7.83 2.29 -30.08
CA THR A 45 6.74 1.97 -29.16
C THR A 45 5.98 0.72 -29.62
N GLN A 46 5.18 0.11 -28.73
CA GLN A 46 4.30 -1.00 -29.14
C GLN A 46 3.28 -0.59 -30.21
N GLY A 47 2.98 0.71 -30.34
CA GLY A 47 2.13 1.25 -31.40
C GLY A 47 2.82 1.43 -32.76
N GLY A 48 4.12 1.11 -32.87
CA GLY A 48 4.90 1.25 -34.11
C GLY A 48 5.52 2.64 -34.34
N GLU A 49 5.08 3.65 -33.60
CA GLU A 49 5.68 4.99 -33.64
C GLU A 49 7.06 5.01 -32.97
N THR A 50 7.95 5.86 -33.48
CA THR A 50 9.36 5.93 -33.03
C THR A 50 9.66 7.24 -32.33
N ILE A 51 10.29 7.16 -31.16
CA ILE A 51 10.78 8.30 -30.38
C ILE A 51 12.30 8.40 -30.56
N PRO A 52 12.84 9.48 -31.14
CA PRO A 52 14.28 9.65 -31.30
C PRO A 52 14.93 10.14 -29.98
N ASN A 53 16.20 9.81 -29.79
CA ASN A 53 17.06 10.31 -28.70
C ASN A 53 16.43 10.17 -27.31
N VAL A 54 16.01 8.95 -26.97
CA VAL A 54 15.39 8.67 -25.67
C VAL A 54 16.48 8.61 -24.60
N THR A 55 16.33 9.44 -23.58
CA THR A 55 17.16 9.41 -22.37
C THR A 55 16.39 8.72 -21.24
N ILE A 56 16.97 7.65 -20.69
CA ILE A 56 16.42 6.90 -19.57
C ILE A 56 17.30 7.15 -18.35
N GLY A 57 16.73 7.71 -17.29
CA GLY A 57 17.40 7.83 -15.99
C GLY A 57 17.33 6.52 -15.20
N TRP A 58 18.42 6.14 -14.55
CA TRP A 58 18.48 4.96 -13.70
C TRP A 58 19.46 5.18 -12.53
N GLU A 59 19.35 4.35 -11.50
CA GLU A 59 20.18 4.41 -10.30
C GLU A 59 20.62 3.00 -9.90
N ALA A 60 21.85 2.90 -9.39
CA ALA A 60 22.41 1.67 -8.83
C ALA A 60 22.60 1.82 -7.33
N TYR A 61 22.30 0.77 -6.59
CA TYR A 61 22.51 0.71 -5.14
C TYR A 61 23.44 -0.46 -4.82
N GLY A 62 24.55 -0.20 -4.14
CA GLY A 62 25.56 -1.21 -3.81
C GLY A 62 26.53 -1.54 -4.95
N GLU A 63 27.19 -2.69 -4.85
CA GLU A 63 28.23 -3.13 -5.78
C GLU A 63 27.89 -4.49 -6.43
N LEU A 64 28.23 -4.65 -7.70
CA LEU A 64 28.16 -5.95 -8.36
C LEU A 64 29.26 -6.87 -7.83
N ASN A 65 28.95 -8.15 -7.67
CA ASN A 65 29.97 -9.17 -7.44
C ASN A 65 30.78 -9.44 -8.73
N GLU A 66 31.86 -10.20 -8.62
CA GLU A 66 32.76 -10.48 -9.75
C GLU A 66 32.04 -11.15 -10.94
N ALA A 67 31.06 -12.02 -10.66
CA ALA A 67 30.26 -12.70 -11.67
C ALA A 67 29.16 -11.81 -12.28
N ARG A 68 28.83 -10.68 -11.65
CA ARG A 68 27.72 -9.77 -11.98
C ARG A 68 26.33 -10.44 -11.97
N ASP A 69 26.15 -11.45 -11.13
CA ASP A 69 24.89 -12.20 -11.01
C ASP A 69 24.03 -11.79 -9.80
N ASN A 70 24.40 -10.71 -9.11
CA ASN A 70 23.69 -10.15 -7.95
C ASN A 70 22.84 -8.90 -8.27
N ALA A 71 22.55 -8.63 -9.56
CA ALA A 71 21.74 -7.50 -9.96
C ALA A 71 20.24 -7.78 -9.82
N ILE A 72 19.50 -6.87 -9.18
CA ILE A 72 18.03 -6.90 -9.09
C ILE A 72 17.48 -5.63 -9.75
N LEU A 73 16.60 -5.80 -10.73
CA LEU A 73 15.92 -4.69 -11.38
C LEU A 73 14.69 -4.27 -10.56
N ILE A 74 14.66 -3.00 -10.14
CA ILE A 74 13.51 -2.40 -9.45
C ILE A 74 12.80 -1.46 -10.43
N THR A 75 11.70 -1.94 -11.02
CA THR A 75 10.78 -1.10 -11.81
C THR A 75 9.69 -0.55 -10.90
N HIS A 76 9.91 0.61 -10.30
CA HIS A 76 8.95 1.23 -9.39
C HIS A 76 8.10 2.27 -10.14
N PHE A 77 6.94 1.81 -10.60
CA PHE A 77 6.03 2.59 -11.45
C PHE A 77 5.43 3.83 -10.76
N PHE A 78 5.32 3.80 -9.43
CA PHE A 78 4.52 4.78 -8.68
C PHE A 78 5.21 6.12 -8.39
N SER A 79 6.53 6.23 -8.61
CA SER A 79 7.31 7.40 -8.20
C SER A 79 7.49 8.47 -9.30
N GLY A 80 7.28 8.11 -10.57
CA GLY A 80 7.63 8.99 -11.69
C GLY A 80 9.12 9.34 -11.83
N THR A 81 10.02 8.68 -11.09
CA THR A 81 11.47 8.93 -11.10
C THR A 81 12.28 7.64 -10.90
N SER A 82 13.57 7.65 -11.23
CA SER A 82 14.49 6.53 -10.93
C SER A 82 14.78 6.35 -9.44
N HIS A 83 14.52 7.39 -8.63
CA HIS A 83 14.93 7.46 -7.24
C HIS A 83 14.06 6.60 -6.32
N ALA A 84 14.56 5.41 -5.99
CA ALA A 84 13.85 4.42 -5.18
C ALA A 84 14.32 4.42 -3.72
N ALA A 85 15.59 4.77 -3.48
CA ALA A 85 16.25 4.69 -2.17
C ALA A 85 17.43 5.67 -2.09
N GLY A 86 18.00 5.85 -0.91
CA GLY A 86 19.18 6.69 -0.69
C GLY A 86 18.92 8.18 -0.80
N ARG A 87 20.01 8.95 -1.00
CA ARG A 87 19.99 10.42 -1.08
C ARG A 87 20.89 10.91 -2.22
N TYR A 88 20.54 12.02 -2.86
CA TYR A 88 21.46 12.69 -3.80
C TYR A 88 22.49 13.55 -3.06
N GLY A 89 23.56 12.91 -2.60
CA GLY A 89 24.62 13.53 -1.80
C GLY A 89 24.42 13.36 -0.30
N ALA A 90 25.43 13.70 0.50
CA ALA A 90 25.42 13.49 1.95
C ALA A 90 24.31 14.30 2.67
N ASP A 91 24.00 15.48 2.12
CA ASP A 91 22.92 16.36 2.57
C ASP A 91 21.70 16.30 1.62
N GLY A 92 21.65 15.28 0.74
CA GLY A 92 20.58 15.12 -0.24
C GLY A 92 19.25 14.74 0.41
N GLU A 93 18.16 15.14 -0.23
CA GLU A 93 16.82 14.71 0.18
C GLU A 93 16.60 13.23 -0.19
N PRO A 94 15.88 12.45 0.65
CA PRO A 94 15.41 11.12 0.29
C PRO A 94 14.39 11.20 -0.87
N PRO A 95 13.96 10.06 -1.46
CA PRO A 95 13.01 9.99 -2.58
C PRO A 95 11.57 10.42 -2.23
N THR A 96 11.40 11.61 -1.68
CA THR A 96 10.12 12.13 -1.19
C THR A 96 9.14 12.45 -2.31
N ASP A 97 9.61 12.90 -3.48
CA ASP A 97 8.73 13.17 -4.62
C ASP A 97 8.07 11.88 -5.13
N GLY A 98 8.86 10.83 -5.28
CA GLY A 98 8.35 9.52 -5.65
C GLY A 98 7.39 8.92 -4.62
N LEU A 99 7.69 9.11 -3.34
CA LEU A 99 6.84 8.69 -2.25
C LEU A 99 5.50 9.45 -2.24
N LYS A 100 5.51 10.77 -2.50
CA LYS A 100 4.28 11.58 -2.61
C LYS A 100 3.41 11.09 -3.76
N GLU A 101 3.96 10.90 -4.96
CA GLU A 101 3.18 10.42 -6.11
C GLU A 101 2.59 9.03 -5.86
N ALA A 102 3.36 8.13 -5.24
CA ALA A 102 2.85 6.82 -4.87
C ALA A 102 1.69 6.91 -3.87
N LEU A 103 1.82 7.73 -2.83
CA LEU A 103 0.79 7.92 -1.81
C LEU A 103 -0.45 8.64 -2.35
N LYS A 104 -0.27 9.57 -3.29
CA LYS A 104 -1.35 10.22 -4.05
C LYS A 104 -2.17 9.20 -4.82
N LEU A 105 -1.52 8.32 -5.58
CA LEU A 105 -2.19 7.25 -6.32
C LEU A 105 -2.88 6.25 -5.39
N VAL A 106 -2.24 5.88 -4.27
CA VAL A 106 -2.88 5.03 -3.25
C VAL A 106 -4.13 5.70 -2.69
N THR A 107 -4.07 6.99 -2.32
CA THR A 107 -5.23 7.73 -1.83
C THR A 107 -6.35 7.77 -2.88
N LEU A 108 -6.02 8.05 -4.15
CA LEU A 108 -7.00 8.11 -5.22
C LEU A 108 -7.71 6.76 -5.42
N ASN A 109 -6.95 5.66 -5.52
CA ASN A 109 -7.52 4.33 -5.77
C ASN A 109 -8.26 3.75 -4.56
N ALA A 110 -7.87 4.13 -3.34
CA ALA A 110 -8.58 3.72 -2.14
C ALA A 110 -9.93 4.44 -1.96
N ASN A 111 -10.16 5.54 -2.68
CA ASN A 111 -11.45 6.22 -2.70
C ASN A 111 -12.29 5.77 -3.89
N HIS A 112 -13.62 5.87 -3.76
CA HIS A 112 -14.54 5.68 -4.88
C HIS A 112 -14.81 7.02 -5.59
N TRP A 113 -15.18 6.96 -6.88
CA TRP A 113 -15.41 8.16 -7.70
C TRP A 113 -16.58 9.02 -7.19
N GLN A 114 -17.51 8.44 -6.44
CA GLN A 114 -18.62 9.18 -5.82
C GLN A 114 -18.12 10.18 -4.78
N TRP A 115 -17.18 9.79 -3.91
CA TRP A 115 -16.52 10.72 -2.99
C TRP A 115 -15.87 11.89 -3.74
N ALA A 116 -15.15 11.61 -4.81
CA ALA A 116 -14.49 12.64 -5.61
C ALA A 116 -15.50 13.66 -6.19
N ASN A 117 -16.61 13.16 -6.73
CA ASN A 117 -17.66 14.01 -7.30
C ASN A 117 -18.40 14.81 -6.23
N GLU A 118 -18.68 14.21 -5.08
CA GLU A 118 -19.42 14.89 -4.01
C GLU A 118 -18.56 15.95 -3.31
N ALA A 119 -17.28 15.65 -3.08
CA ALA A 119 -16.38 16.55 -2.35
C ALA A 119 -15.78 17.67 -3.21
N PHE A 120 -15.55 17.42 -4.50
CA PHE A 120 -14.80 18.36 -5.36
C PHE A 120 -15.46 18.63 -6.71
N ASN A 121 -16.21 17.66 -7.26
CA ASN A 121 -16.79 17.75 -8.59
C ASN A 121 -15.78 18.22 -9.66
N ARG A 122 -15.90 19.47 -10.14
CA ARG A 122 -14.97 20.13 -11.07
C ARG A 122 -14.48 21.48 -10.54
N ASP A 123 -14.54 21.66 -9.23
CA ASP A 123 -14.13 22.89 -8.57
C ASP A 123 -12.63 23.12 -8.81
N TRP A 124 -12.25 24.38 -8.98
CA TRP A 124 -10.87 24.76 -9.22
C TRP A 124 -10.14 24.90 -7.88
N ALA A 125 -8.84 24.60 -7.85
CA ALA A 125 -8.04 24.78 -6.64
C ALA A 125 -7.83 26.27 -6.32
N ASP A 126 -7.84 27.11 -7.35
CA ASP A 126 -7.73 28.56 -7.28
C ASP A 126 -8.77 29.17 -8.22
N ASP A 127 -9.77 29.86 -7.67
CA ASP A 127 -10.86 30.49 -8.42
C ASP A 127 -10.37 31.52 -9.46
N ALA A 128 -9.13 32.03 -9.31
CA ALA A 128 -8.53 32.97 -10.25
C ALA A 128 -7.82 32.29 -11.43
N ARG A 129 -7.63 30.96 -11.41
CA ARG A 129 -6.86 30.23 -12.41
C ARG A 129 -7.68 29.12 -13.05
N ASP A 130 -8.16 29.38 -14.27
CA ASP A 130 -8.97 28.45 -15.06
C ASP A 130 -8.15 27.27 -15.63
N PRO A 131 -8.34 26.02 -15.16
CA PRO A 131 -7.63 24.84 -15.67
C PRO A 131 -7.95 24.49 -17.12
N SER A 132 -9.02 25.04 -17.70
CA SER A 132 -9.33 24.87 -19.13
C SER A 132 -8.49 25.77 -20.04
N GLN A 133 -7.89 26.83 -19.48
CA GLN A 133 -7.07 27.80 -20.21
C GLN A 133 -5.59 27.74 -19.82
N ASP A 134 -5.27 27.17 -18.67
CA ASP A 134 -3.91 27.04 -18.15
C ASP A 134 -3.65 25.60 -17.70
N ILE A 135 -2.83 24.88 -18.46
CA ILE A 135 -2.44 23.48 -18.17
C ILE A 135 -1.69 23.31 -16.84
N THR A 136 -1.21 24.40 -16.25
CA THR A 136 -0.55 24.39 -14.94
C THR A 136 -1.49 24.75 -13.78
N ALA A 137 -2.72 25.17 -14.07
CA ALA A 137 -3.75 25.34 -13.06
C ALA A 137 -4.38 23.98 -12.71
N ARG A 138 -4.86 23.85 -11.47
CA ARG A 138 -5.29 22.57 -10.88
C ARG A 138 -6.78 22.59 -10.54
N TYR A 139 -7.40 21.43 -10.63
CA TYR A 139 -8.68 21.17 -9.96
C TYR A 139 -8.47 20.96 -8.46
N ALA A 140 -9.49 21.27 -7.66
CA ALA A 140 -9.45 21.16 -6.19
C ALA A 140 -9.06 19.75 -5.71
N ILE A 141 -9.51 18.71 -6.43
CA ILE A 141 -9.13 17.32 -6.14
C ILE A 141 -7.64 17.06 -6.34
N GLU A 142 -7.02 17.64 -7.38
CA GLU A 142 -5.58 17.45 -7.64
C GLU A 142 -4.75 18.06 -6.51
N GLN A 143 -5.06 19.31 -6.13
CA GLN A 143 -4.40 19.99 -5.02
C GLN A 143 -4.62 19.25 -3.70
N THR A 144 -5.84 18.80 -3.42
CA THR A 144 -6.16 18.05 -2.20
C THR A 144 -5.39 16.74 -2.12
N LEU A 145 -5.27 16.02 -3.23
CA LEU A 145 -4.49 14.79 -3.30
C LEU A 145 -2.99 15.05 -3.10
N ASP A 146 -2.45 16.15 -3.66
CA ASP A 146 -1.06 16.58 -3.45
C ASP A 146 -0.80 16.91 -1.96
N ASP A 147 -1.72 17.63 -1.32
CA ASP A 147 -1.60 18.01 0.10
C ASP A 147 -1.64 16.77 1.03
N ILE A 148 -2.57 15.85 0.77
CA ILE A 148 -2.65 14.57 1.51
C ILE A 148 -1.37 13.76 1.30
N ALA A 149 -0.89 13.66 0.07
CA ALA A 149 0.33 12.93 -0.25
C ALA A 149 1.55 13.52 0.45
N ALA A 150 1.70 14.86 0.45
CA ALA A 150 2.77 15.56 1.14
C ALA A 150 2.73 15.29 2.66
N ALA A 151 1.54 15.40 3.27
CA ALA A 151 1.36 15.13 4.70
C ALA A 151 1.69 13.68 5.07
N ARG A 152 1.28 12.71 4.24
CA ARG A 152 1.57 11.28 4.46
C ARG A 152 3.04 10.95 4.23
N ALA A 153 3.66 11.53 3.19
CA ALA A 153 5.07 11.31 2.87
C ALA A 153 6.00 11.80 4.00
N ALA A 154 5.63 12.90 4.68
CA ALA A 154 6.39 13.43 5.82
C ALA A 154 6.47 12.45 7.01
N LEU A 155 5.60 11.44 7.06
CA LEU A 155 5.55 10.42 8.11
C LEU A 155 5.88 9.01 7.61
N SER A 156 6.35 8.89 6.36
CA SER A 156 6.55 7.62 5.68
C SER A 156 7.99 7.47 5.18
N ASP A 157 8.46 6.23 5.08
CA ASP A 157 9.72 5.88 4.43
C ASP A 157 9.44 5.21 3.08
N ALA A 158 10.16 5.62 2.04
CA ALA A 158 9.92 5.13 0.68
C ALA A 158 10.28 3.65 0.54
N ASN A 159 11.35 3.19 1.19
CA ASN A 159 11.73 1.78 1.15
C ASN A 159 10.70 0.93 1.91
N HIS A 160 10.26 1.34 3.10
CA HIS A 160 9.18 0.66 3.81
C HIS A 160 7.93 0.50 2.93
N LEU A 161 7.55 1.53 2.17
CA LEU A 161 6.45 1.42 1.21
C LEU A 161 6.72 0.34 0.15
N LEU A 162 7.92 0.29 -0.44
CA LEU A 162 8.28 -0.75 -1.42
C LEU A 162 8.23 -2.17 -0.83
N TYR A 163 8.67 -2.36 0.42
CA TYR A 163 8.60 -3.65 1.10
C TYR A 163 7.14 -4.06 1.40
N LEU A 164 6.29 -3.12 1.81
CA LEU A 164 4.85 -3.40 2.00
C LEU A 164 4.16 -3.75 0.67
N VAL A 165 4.48 -3.03 -0.41
CA VAL A 165 4.00 -3.36 -1.76
C VAL A 165 4.44 -4.77 -2.15
N ARG A 166 5.71 -5.13 -1.92
CA ARG A 166 6.20 -6.47 -2.22
C ARG A 166 5.48 -7.54 -1.40
N ALA A 167 5.28 -7.32 -0.11
CA ALA A 167 4.54 -8.23 0.74
C ALA A 167 3.12 -8.48 0.20
N ASN A 168 2.41 -7.43 -0.20
CA ASN A 168 1.09 -7.54 -0.83
C ASN A 168 1.14 -8.28 -2.18
N GLN A 169 2.12 -7.99 -3.03
CA GLN A 169 2.28 -8.66 -4.33
C GLN A 169 2.52 -10.16 -4.22
N THR A 170 3.20 -10.58 -3.16
CA THR A 170 3.54 -12.00 -2.93
C THR A 170 2.55 -12.72 -2.03
N PHE A 171 1.51 -12.04 -1.54
CA PHE A 171 0.54 -12.64 -0.64
C PHE A 171 -0.30 -13.68 -1.37
N MET A 172 -0.39 -14.86 -0.76
CA MET A 172 -1.37 -15.89 -1.07
C MET A 172 -1.71 -16.59 0.24
N ALA A 173 -3.00 -16.74 0.55
CA ALA A 173 -3.42 -17.45 1.75
C ALA A 173 -2.77 -18.85 1.79
N GLY A 174 -2.20 -19.22 2.94
CA GLY A 174 -1.48 -20.47 3.14
C GLY A 174 -0.04 -20.54 2.60
N TYR A 175 0.39 -19.65 1.69
CA TYR A 175 1.73 -19.66 1.05
C TYR A 175 2.19 -21.05 0.54
N GLY A 176 1.23 -21.89 0.15
CA GLY A 176 1.44 -23.26 -0.32
C GLY A 176 1.43 -23.38 -1.84
N ASP A 177 0.98 -24.53 -2.34
CA ASP A 177 0.99 -24.82 -3.78
C ASP A 177 -0.15 -24.14 -4.57
N SER A 178 -1.25 -23.75 -3.90
CA SER A 178 -2.39 -23.06 -4.52
C SER A 178 -3.19 -22.25 -3.51
N LEU A 179 -3.95 -21.27 -4.01
CA LEU A 179 -4.85 -20.45 -3.20
C LEU A 179 -5.98 -21.31 -2.62
N GLU A 180 -6.55 -22.21 -3.42
CA GLU A 180 -7.64 -23.09 -3.03
C GLU A 180 -7.25 -23.97 -1.84
N ALA A 181 -6.06 -24.58 -1.88
CA ALA A 181 -5.57 -25.37 -0.76
C ALA A 181 -5.32 -24.53 0.50
N GLY A 182 -4.86 -23.28 0.33
CA GLY A 182 -4.64 -22.37 1.44
C GLY A 182 -5.93 -21.89 2.10
N LEU A 183 -6.96 -21.58 1.31
CA LEU A 183 -8.28 -21.16 1.80
C LEU A 183 -9.07 -22.32 2.41
N ALA A 184 -9.02 -23.51 1.81
CA ALA A 184 -9.65 -24.72 2.36
C ALA A 184 -8.98 -25.24 3.65
N ALA A 185 -7.84 -24.67 4.05
CA ALA A 185 -7.21 -24.99 5.34
C ALA A 185 -7.76 -24.12 6.50
N ILE A 186 -8.65 -23.17 6.21
CA ILE A 186 -9.27 -22.30 7.21
C ILE A 186 -10.45 -23.05 7.81
N GLU A 187 -10.31 -23.50 9.06
CA GLU A 187 -11.37 -24.19 9.82
C GLU A 187 -12.08 -23.27 10.82
N ALA A 188 -11.57 -22.04 10.98
CA ALA A 188 -12.13 -21.07 11.91
C ALA A 188 -13.35 -20.37 11.26
N PRO A 189 -14.43 -20.11 12.02
CA PRO A 189 -15.47 -19.20 11.58
C PRO A 189 -14.84 -17.90 11.10
N THR A 190 -15.27 -17.38 9.95
CA THR A 190 -14.65 -16.23 9.28
C THR A 190 -15.68 -15.15 9.00
N LEU A 191 -15.46 -13.94 9.52
CA LEU A 191 -16.24 -12.75 9.18
C LEU A 191 -15.45 -11.92 8.16
N MET A 192 -16.07 -11.59 7.03
CA MET A 192 -15.50 -10.70 6.02
C MET A 192 -16.39 -9.47 5.85
N LEU A 193 -15.82 -8.30 6.17
CA LEU A 193 -16.44 -6.99 5.96
C LEU A 193 -15.88 -6.37 4.68
N TYR A 194 -16.74 -5.90 3.78
CA TYR A 194 -16.31 -5.31 2.51
C TYR A 194 -17.26 -4.21 2.04
N SER A 195 -16.82 -3.33 1.14
CA SER A 195 -17.67 -2.32 0.50
C SER A 195 -17.98 -2.73 -0.93
N GLU A 196 -19.23 -2.57 -1.37
CA GLU A 196 -19.63 -2.79 -2.77
C GLU A 196 -18.98 -1.79 -3.74
N ASN A 197 -18.50 -0.66 -3.20
CA ASN A 197 -17.84 0.40 -3.95
C ASN A 197 -16.30 0.30 -3.89
N ASP A 198 -15.74 -0.79 -3.36
CA ASP A 198 -14.28 -0.98 -3.26
C ASP A 198 -13.65 -1.22 -4.65
N LEU A 199 -12.68 -0.37 -5.02
CA LEU A 199 -11.94 -0.44 -6.29
C LEU A 199 -10.55 -1.07 -6.13
N VAL A 200 -10.13 -1.37 -4.90
CA VAL A 200 -8.84 -2.02 -4.57
C VAL A 200 -9.06 -3.52 -4.40
N PHE A 201 -10.01 -3.91 -3.55
CA PHE A 201 -10.43 -5.29 -3.33
C PHE A 201 -11.87 -5.46 -3.81
N ALA A 202 -12.01 -5.70 -5.11
CA ALA A 202 -13.32 -5.78 -5.76
C ALA A 202 -14.24 -6.81 -5.06
N PRO A 203 -15.53 -6.48 -4.86
CA PRO A 203 -16.52 -7.34 -4.21
C PRO A 203 -16.58 -8.77 -4.74
N GLU A 204 -16.40 -8.96 -6.04
CA GLU A 204 -16.41 -10.28 -6.68
C GLU A 204 -15.27 -11.16 -6.14
N GLY A 205 -14.09 -10.57 -5.90
CA GLY A 205 -12.96 -11.28 -5.31
C GLY A 205 -13.21 -11.66 -3.85
N VAL A 206 -13.87 -10.80 -3.08
CA VAL A 206 -14.27 -11.08 -1.69
C VAL A 206 -15.24 -12.25 -1.64
N ARG A 207 -16.32 -12.19 -2.42
CA ARG A 207 -17.32 -13.28 -2.48
C ARG A 207 -16.71 -14.58 -2.97
N ARG A 208 -15.83 -14.52 -3.97
CA ARG A 208 -15.11 -15.71 -4.45
C ARG A 208 -14.21 -16.32 -3.37
N THR A 209 -13.58 -15.49 -2.55
CA THR A 209 -12.77 -15.95 -1.42
C THR A 209 -13.64 -16.65 -0.38
N ALA A 210 -14.80 -16.07 -0.03
CA ALA A 210 -15.76 -16.70 0.87
C ALA A 210 -16.23 -18.06 0.36
N GLU A 211 -16.63 -18.16 -0.91
CA GLU A 211 -17.05 -19.44 -1.53
C GLU A 211 -15.97 -20.54 -1.42
N LEU A 212 -14.70 -20.16 -1.53
CA LEU A 212 -13.58 -21.11 -1.42
C LEU A 212 -13.33 -21.56 0.01
N ILE A 213 -13.57 -20.71 1.00
CA ILE A 213 -13.50 -21.06 2.43
C ILE A 213 -14.69 -21.94 2.81
N GLU A 214 -15.90 -21.60 2.37
CA GLU A 214 -17.13 -22.34 2.70
C GLU A 214 -17.23 -23.72 2.03
N ALA A 215 -16.33 -24.03 1.09
CA ALA A 215 -16.43 -25.20 0.21
C ALA A 215 -16.48 -26.54 0.96
N ASP A 216 -15.91 -26.61 2.17
CA ASP A 216 -15.92 -27.80 3.04
C ASP A 216 -16.86 -27.69 4.26
N GLY A 217 -17.67 -26.62 4.32
CA GLY A 217 -18.64 -26.38 5.38
C GLY A 217 -18.17 -25.43 6.48
N THR A 218 -17.00 -24.81 6.34
CA THR A 218 -16.57 -23.72 7.23
C THR A 218 -17.57 -22.55 7.20
N GLU A 219 -17.91 -22.03 8.36
CA GLU A 219 -18.86 -20.90 8.48
C GLU A 219 -18.19 -19.59 8.05
N VAL A 220 -18.74 -18.94 7.02
CA VAL A 220 -18.34 -17.60 6.60
C VAL A 220 -19.53 -16.64 6.69
N THR A 221 -19.30 -15.47 7.28
CA THR A 221 -20.26 -14.38 7.31
C THR A 221 -19.75 -13.23 6.45
N LEU A 222 -20.55 -12.80 5.49
CA LEU A 222 -20.30 -11.62 4.68
C LEU A 222 -21.19 -10.47 5.15
N GLU A 223 -20.61 -9.31 5.42
CA GLU A 223 -21.35 -8.09 5.70
C GLU A 223 -20.80 -6.93 4.87
N THR A 224 -21.72 -6.16 4.28
CA THR A 224 -21.39 -5.01 3.45
C THR A 224 -21.33 -3.74 4.29
N LEU A 225 -20.30 -2.94 4.04
CA LEU A 225 -20.14 -1.59 4.54
C LEU A 225 -20.70 -0.61 3.52
N GLU A 226 -21.66 0.20 3.95
CA GLU A 226 -22.24 1.24 3.11
C GLU A 226 -21.39 2.51 3.18
N GLY A 227 -21.23 3.16 2.03
CA GLY A 227 -20.47 4.40 1.93
C GLY A 227 -20.09 4.78 0.50
N ASN A 228 -19.59 5.99 0.34
CA ASN A 228 -19.15 6.55 -0.94
C ASN A 228 -17.63 6.58 -1.08
N ARG A 229 -16.88 5.99 -0.13
CA ARG A 229 -15.41 6.00 -0.15
C ARG A 229 -14.80 4.69 -0.64
N GLY A 230 -15.58 3.64 -0.89
CA GLY A 230 -15.06 2.39 -1.43
C GLY A 230 -14.17 1.68 -0.43
N HIS A 231 -12.89 1.46 -0.77
CA HIS A 231 -11.95 0.77 0.13
C HIS A 231 -11.84 1.44 1.49
N LEU A 232 -11.89 2.77 1.52
CA LEU A 232 -11.80 3.52 2.78
C LEU A 232 -13.04 3.41 3.68
N ASP A 233 -14.17 2.88 3.23
CA ASP A 233 -15.33 2.65 4.10
C ASP A 233 -14.98 1.67 5.23
N GLY A 234 -14.08 0.71 4.97
CA GLY A 234 -13.50 -0.19 5.98
C GLY A 234 -12.62 0.49 7.04
N VAL A 235 -12.27 1.76 6.85
CA VAL A 235 -11.49 2.56 7.80
C VAL A 235 -12.34 3.65 8.44
N VAL A 236 -13.09 4.39 7.62
CA VAL A 236 -13.80 5.60 8.07
C VAL A 236 -15.26 5.36 8.46
N ALA A 237 -15.84 4.25 8.01
CA ALA A 237 -17.24 3.90 8.25
C ALA A 237 -17.40 2.52 8.90
N ILE A 238 -16.32 1.94 9.45
CA ILE A 238 -16.32 0.61 10.08
C ILE A 238 -17.23 0.52 11.31
N GLU A 239 -17.55 1.67 11.92
CA GLU A 239 -18.44 1.75 13.09
C GLU A 239 -19.81 1.11 12.83
N GLN A 240 -20.30 1.11 11.57
CA GLN A 240 -21.57 0.48 11.21
C GLN A 240 -21.60 -1.04 11.50
N ALA A 241 -20.44 -1.71 11.46
CA ALA A 241 -20.30 -3.14 11.73
C ALA A 241 -20.02 -3.45 13.22
N SER A 242 -20.12 -2.46 14.12
CA SER A 242 -19.72 -2.62 15.53
C SER A 242 -20.46 -3.74 16.26
N ASP A 243 -21.77 -3.89 16.02
CA ASP A 243 -22.57 -4.92 16.68
C ASP A 243 -22.26 -6.31 16.13
N THR A 244 -22.04 -6.45 14.81
CA THR A 244 -21.60 -7.72 14.20
C THR A 244 -20.21 -8.10 14.67
N LEU A 245 -19.26 -7.16 14.69
CA LEU A 245 -17.92 -7.38 15.22
C LEU A 245 -17.96 -7.82 16.69
N ARG A 246 -18.82 -7.21 17.52
CA ARG A 246 -18.99 -7.63 18.91
C ARG A 246 -19.53 -9.05 19.00
N ALA A 247 -20.60 -9.37 18.25
CA ALA A 247 -21.21 -10.69 18.26
C ALA A 247 -20.26 -11.79 17.76
N PHE A 248 -19.41 -11.48 16.77
CA PHE A 248 -18.45 -12.44 16.21
C PHE A 248 -17.27 -12.73 17.15
N LEU A 249 -16.97 -11.83 18.10
CA LEU A 249 -15.88 -11.98 19.06
C LEU A 249 -16.31 -12.63 20.39
N GLU A 250 -17.61 -12.85 20.61
CA GLU A 250 -18.19 -13.49 21.80
C GLU A 250 -18.31 -15.01 21.64
#